data_AF-A0A2P6TZ71-F1
#
_entry.id   AF-A0A2P6TZ71-F1
#
_cell.length_a   1.000
_cell.length_b   1.000
_cell.length_c   1.000
_cell.angle_alpha   90.00
_cell.angle_beta   90.00
_cell.angle_gamma   90.00
#
_symmetry.space_group_name_H-M   'P 1'
#
loop_
_entity.id
_entity.type
_entity.pdbx_description
1 polymer ?
#
loop_
_entity_poly.entity_id
_entity_poly.type
_entity_poly.pdbx_seq_one_letter_code
_entity_poly.pdbx_strand_id
1 'polypeptide(L)'
;MAALSSHLINGFSPLAKGLAALLVLSGAAVTFVPNARLMLGLVSARAFTRPHTLLTCAFAGDLLPSLVYAAAAAFLVRIVEPLHGARELIKYLAATIVLTAFATVICVTIGYYASLTRAKAEGDHTGDVLFRPLGGFEAGAAALLVALKQLIPDNEVALFGGALKFRAKHLPGLYVLGASVAALVLGGATRIVPFTLFGSYLSWAYLRFVQTRNGVRGDLSDEFRLASFFPQLLHPPIDRLAAACTRLTGLGSAAGSQQHQAAWRSALVGGAALPGSLDVADDAARRRERGARALEERLGIKKAASASSVPTAVPIGAVAEPASSSGGNAEAAAAQKATKSPVRGGSKPASPVPPPAAAAASEPDLEAGAAEEDQSQPALPPVPEDGELEIPSAQATRLAPTAQRSRRYRNRFSRLQDLQRQLEYEIARRKNAERRAEAAEAALERQRQRTQLERQRAERAEADLMTALEWQLTQLEQECAERSGADAAALRQALEEARAPHQGSHLSTGSVQP
;
A
#
# COMPACT_ATOMS: atom_id res chain seq x y z
N MET A 1 13.20 -29.91 36.91
CA MET A 1 12.49 -28.69 36.45
C MET A 1 13.42 -27.48 36.33
N ALA A 2 13.86 -26.83 37.41
CA ALA A 2 14.63 -25.58 37.34
C ALA A 2 15.95 -25.64 36.53
N ALA A 3 16.67 -26.78 36.56
CA ALA A 3 17.87 -26.98 35.75
C ALA A 3 17.59 -27.17 34.23
N LEU A 4 16.40 -27.69 33.89
CA LEU A 4 15.96 -27.82 32.50
C LEU A 4 15.46 -26.48 31.96
N SER A 5 14.74 -25.70 32.77
CA SER A 5 14.33 -24.34 32.36
C SER A 5 15.53 -23.42 32.18
N SER A 6 16.55 -23.47 33.07
CA SER A 6 17.75 -22.64 32.91
C SER A 6 18.54 -22.99 31.64
N HIS A 7 18.71 -24.28 31.29
CA HIS A 7 19.35 -24.66 30.03
C HIS A 7 18.56 -24.22 28.79
N LEU A 8 17.22 -24.37 28.79
CA LEU A 8 16.38 -23.90 27.69
C LEU A 8 16.41 -22.38 27.55
N ILE A 9 16.33 -21.65 28.67
CA ILE A 9 16.38 -20.18 28.70
C ILE A 9 17.76 -19.67 28.29
N ASN A 10 18.86 -20.31 28.67
CA ASN A 10 20.22 -19.87 28.32
C ASN A 10 20.50 -19.90 26.81
N GLY A 11 19.75 -20.69 26.02
CA GLY A 11 19.83 -20.66 24.56
C GLY A 11 19.19 -19.43 23.89
N PHE A 12 18.33 -18.67 24.57
CA PHE A 12 17.67 -17.50 23.97
C PHE A 12 18.47 -16.21 24.19
N SER A 13 18.45 -15.35 23.17
CA SER A 13 19.04 -14.02 23.22
C SER A 13 18.31 -13.10 24.22
N PRO A 14 18.96 -12.03 24.72
CA PRO A 14 18.33 -11.10 25.65
C PRO A 14 17.12 -10.38 25.03
N LEU A 15 17.14 -10.09 23.72
CA LEU A 15 16.01 -9.47 23.02
C LEU A 15 14.83 -10.45 22.93
N ALA A 16 15.05 -11.72 22.57
CA ALA A 16 14.00 -12.75 22.53
C ALA A 16 13.31 -12.89 23.90
N LYS A 17 14.10 -12.96 24.98
CA LYS A 17 13.60 -13.01 26.36
C LYS A 17 12.79 -11.77 26.72
N GLY A 18 13.34 -10.57 26.46
CA GLY A 18 12.70 -9.30 26.78
C GLY A 18 11.38 -9.12 26.04
N LEU A 19 11.32 -9.44 24.74
CA LEU A 19 10.12 -9.34 23.93
C LEU A 19 9.06 -10.37 24.35
N ALA A 20 9.44 -11.62 24.60
CA ALA A 20 8.52 -12.66 25.07
C ALA A 20 7.96 -12.34 26.47
N ALA A 21 8.80 -11.89 27.39
CA ALA A 21 8.37 -11.44 28.72
C ALA A 21 7.43 -10.23 28.63
N LEU A 22 7.74 -9.25 27.78
CA LEU A 22 6.89 -8.08 27.56
C LEU A 22 5.51 -8.47 27.02
N LEU A 23 5.44 -9.41 26.06
CA LEU A 23 4.17 -9.93 25.52
C LEU A 23 3.33 -10.68 26.57
N VAL A 24 3.95 -11.53 27.38
CA VAL A 24 3.24 -12.26 28.46
C VAL A 24 2.76 -11.30 29.54
N LEU A 25 3.60 -10.37 29.98
CA LEU A 25 3.25 -9.37 31.00
C LEU A 25 2.16 -8.40 30.50
N SER A 26 2.21 -7.97 29.23
CA SER A 26 1.18 -7.10 28.67
C SER A 26 -0.13 -7.85 28.46
N GLY A 27 -0.11 -9.10 27.99
CA GLY A 27 -1.29 -9.94 27.85
C GLY A 27 -1.97 -10.23 29.20
N ALA A 28 -1.17 -10.48 30.24
CA ALA A 28 -1.66 -10.58 31.61
C ALA A 28 -2.28 -9.25 32.09
N ALA A 29 -1.58 -8.12 31.89
CA ALA A 29 -2.11 -6.80 32.26
C ALA A 29 -3.43 -6.46 31.54
N VAL A 30 -3.56 -6.74 30.24
CA VAL A 30 -4.80 -6.54 29.46
C VAL A 30 -5.95 -7.41 29.99
N THR A 31 -5.65 -8.60 30.50
CA THR A 31 -6.66 -9.56 30.98
C THR A 31 -7.09 -9.29 32.43
N PHE A 32 -6.14 -8.90 33.31
CA PHE A 32 -6.42 -8.69 34.74
C PHE A 32 -6.68 -7.23 35.13
N VAL A 33 -6.24 -6.25 34.33
CA VAL A 33 -6.42 -4.81 34.61
C VAL A 33 -7.40 -4.21 33.59
N PRO A 34 -8.65 -3.90 33.96
CA PRO A 34 -9.70 -3.52 33.00
C PRO A 34 -9.37 -2.28 32.17
N ASN A 35 -8.56 -1.36 32.72
CA ASN A 35 -8.15 -0.13 32.04
C ASN A 35 -6.91 -0.31 31.12
N ALA A 36 -6.16 -1.41 31.22
CA ALA A 36 -4.91 -1.57 30.47
C ALA A 36 -5.14 -1.59 28.95
N ARG A 37 -6.24 -2.19 28.48
CA ARG A 37 -6.63 -2.19 27.05
C ARG A 37 -6.90 -0.78 26.51
N LEU A 38 -7.40 0.13 27.34
CA LEU A 38 -7.70 1.53 26.95
C LEU A 38 -6.46 2.44 26.98
N MET A 39 -5.40 2.04 27.69
CA MET A 39 -4.11 2.74 27.74
C MET A 39 -3.16 2.25 26.64
N LEU A 40 -3.07 0.93 26.44
CA LEU A 40 -2.17 0.31 25.47
C LEU A 40 -2.75 0.27 24.04
N GLY A 41 -4.06 0.07 23.94
CA GLY A 41 -4.76 -0.18 22.67
C GLY A 41 -4.88 1.05 21.77
N LEU A 42 -4.81 0.81 20.47
CA LEU A 42 -4.99 1.81 19.43
C LEU A 42 -6.47 2.09 19.25
N VAL A 43 -6.90 3.27 19.69
CA VAL A 43 -8.23 3.81 19.39
C VAL A 43 -8.09 4.75 18.20
N SER A 44 -8.64 4.38 17.04
CA SER A 44 -8.47 5.12 15.79
C SER A 44 -8.85 6.60 15.91
N ALA A 45 -9.93 6.92 16.61
CA ALA A 45 -10.35 8.30 16.90
C ALA A 45 -9.34 9.14 17.73
N ARG A 46 -8.37 8.51 18.40
CA ARG A 46 -7.43 9.14 19.35
C ARG A 46 -5.96 8.89 19.01
N ALA A 47 -5.65 8.28 17.87
CA ALA A 47 -4.29 7.95 17.47
C ALA A 47 -3.34 9.17 17.45
N PHE A 48 -3.82 10.32 16.95
CA PHE A 48 -3.06 11.57 16.89
C PHE A 48 -2.81 12.21 18.26
N THR A 49 -3.74 12.08 19.22
CA THR A 49 -3.59 12.68 20.56
C THR A 49 -2.80 11.79 21.53
N ARG A 50 -2.65 10.50 21.23
CA ARG A 50 -1.87 9.54 22.01
C ARG A 50 -0.91 8.74 21.10
N PRO A 51 0.15 9.36 20.56
CA PRO A 51 1.02 8.73 19.58
C PRO A 51 1.74 7.48 20.09
N HIS A 52 1.92 7.33 21.41
CA HIS A 52 2.46 6.10 22.02
C HIS A 52 1.61 4.85 21.68
N THR A 53 0.30 5.02 21.47
CA THR A 53 -0.61 3.91 21.10
C THR A 53 -0.23 3.22 19.79
N LEU A 54 0.47 3.92 18.88
CA LEU A 54 0.98 3.33 17.63
C LEU A 54 2.04 2.25 17.86
N LEU A 55 2.78 2.31 18.97
CA LEU A 55 3.75 1.29 19.36
C LEU A 55 3.18 0.34 20.42
N THR A 56 2.48 0.86 21.44
CA THR A 56 1.97 0.04 22.55
C THR A 56 0.84 -0.89 22.12
N CYS A 57 0.13 -0.62 21.01
CA CYS A 57 -0.96 -1.49 20.56
C CYS A 57 -0.50 -2.89 20.18
N ALA A 58 0.77 -3.09 19.80
CA ALA A 58 1.33 -4.42 19.56
C ALA A 58 1.28 -5.33 20.81
N PHE A 59 1.20 -4.71 22.00
CA PHE A 59 1.15 -5.37 23.30
C PHE A 59 -0.26 -5.42 23.91
N ALA A 60 -1.26 -4.85 23.24
CA ALA A 60 -2.65 -4.79 23.69
C ALA A 60 -3.49 -6.03 23.29
N GLY A 61 -2.87 -7.22 23.27
CA GLY A 61 -3.53 -8.49 23.02
C GLY A 61 -4.01 -9.17 24.30
N ASP A 62 -4.99 -10.06 24.19
CA ASP A 62 -5.45 -10.90 25.30
C ASP A 62 -4.38 -11.95 25.69
N LEU A 63 -4.46 -12.52 26.90
CA LEU A 63 -3.40 -13.40 27.44
C LEU A 63 -3.09 -14.63 26.55
N LEU A 64 -4.12 -15.34 26.06
CA LEU A 64 -3.93 -16.56 25.27
C LEU A 64 -3.22 -16.30 23.91
N PRO A 65 -3.68 -15.36 23.05
CA PRO A 65 -2.92 -14.96 21.86
C PRO A 65 -1.51 -14.45 22.20
N SER A 66 -1.36 -13.67 23.27
CA SER A 66 -0.07 -13.09 23.66
C SER A 66 0.95 -14.15 24.07
N LEU A 67 0.52 -15.25 24.70
CA LEU A 67 1.38 -16.39 25.02
C LEU A 67 1.86 -17.12 23.75
N VAL A 68 0.97 -17.33 22.78
CA VAL A 68 1.32 -17.93 21.48
C VAL A 68 2.31 -17.04 20.74
N TYR A 69 2.08 -15.73 20.70
CA TYR A 69 3.00 -14.77 20.09
C TYR A 69 4.32 -14.65 20.85
N ALA A 70 4.35 -14.77 22.18
CA ALA A 70 5.59 -14.78 22.96
C ALA A 70 6.46 -16.01 22.61
N ALA A 71 5.85 -17.20 22.50
CA ALA A 71 6.56 -18.41 22.10
C ALA A 71 7.08 -18.33 20.65
N ALA A 72 6.24 -17.88 19.71
CA ALA A 72 6.63 -17.68 18.31
C ALA A 72 7.74 -16.62 18.18
N ALA A 73 7.61 -15.47 18.87
CA ALA A 73 8.61 -14.41 18.85
C ALA A 73 9.94 -14.87 19.46
N ALA A 74 9.94 -15.61 20.57
CA ALA A 74 11.16 -16.14 21.17
C ALA A 74 11.94 -17.04 20.19
N PHE A 75 11.23 -17.92 19.48
CA PHE A 75 11.82 -18.80 18.46
C PHE A 75 12.32 -18.02 17.23
N LEU A 76 11.49 -17.15 16.65
CA LEU A 76 11.84 -16.38 15.45
C LEU A 76 12.99 -15.39 15.71
N VAL A 77 12.97 -14.66 16.82
CA VAL A 77 14.05 -13.72 17.19
C VAL A 77 15.37 -14.46 17.39
N ARG A 78 15.38 -15.65 18.01
CA ARG A 78 16.60 -16.46 18.15
C ARG A 78 17.26 -16.78 16.80
N ILE A 79 16.50 -16.90 15.71
CA ILE A 79 17.01 -17.15 14.35
C ILE A 79 17.39 -15.84 13.64
N VAL A 80 16.58 -14.79 13.79
CA VAL A 80 16.74 -13.51 13.07
C VAL A 80 17.85 -12.63 13.66
N GLU A 81 17.97 -12.57 14.99
CA GLU A 81 18.86 -11.65 15.70
C GLU A 81 20.36 -11.84 15.41
N PRO A 82 20.92 -13.07 15.32
CA PRO A 82 22.34 -13.23 14.98
C PRO A 82 22.71 -12.67 13.60
N LEU A 83 21.74 -12.57 12.69
CA LEU A 83 21.96 -12.19 11.29
C LEU A 83 21.59 -10.73 11.01
N HIS A 84 20.63 -10.16 11.75
CA HIS A 84 20.25 -8.74 11.68
C HIS A 84 21.01 -7.86 12.69
N GLY A 85 21.45 -8.43 13.80
CA GLY A 85 21.89 -7.69 14.99
C GLY A 85 20.70 -7.11 15.78
N ALA A 86 20.82 -7.12 17.11
CA ALA A 86 19.75 -6.68 18.02
C ALA A 86 19.26 -5.24 17.76
N ARG A 87 20.17 -4.31 17.44
CA ARG A 87 19.84 -2.89 17.22
C ARG A 87 18.97 -2.68 15.96
N GLU A 88 19.35 -3.29 14.84
CA GLU A 88 18.58 -3.15 13.60
C GLU A 88 17.27 -3.94 13.66
N LEU A 89 17.24 -5.09 14.35
CA LEU A 89 16.01 -5.85 14.60
C LEU A 89 14.98 -5.03 15.41
N ILE A 90 15.41 -4.30 16.45
CA ILE A 90 14.51 -3.42 17.23
C ILE A 90 13.99 -2.27 16.36
N LYS A 91 14.86 -1.58 15.60
CA LYS A 91 14.45 -0.49 14.68
C LYS A 91 13.43 -0.98 13.66
N TYR A 92 13.71 -2.12 13.03
CA TYR A 92 12.84 -2.75 12.04
C TYR A 92 11.47 -3.13 12.62
N LEU A 93 11.45 -3.81 13.78
CA LEU A 93 10.22 -4.24 14.43
C LEU A 93 9.38 -3.03 14.87
N ALA A 94 10.00 -2.04 15.51
CA ALA A 94 9.32 -0.83 15.95
C ALA A 94 8.78 0.00 14.77
N ALA A 95 9.58 0.20 13.72
CA ALA A 95 9.14 0.91 12.51
C ALA A 95 7.96 0.19 11.84
N THR A 96 8.05 -1.14 11.67
CA THR A 96 6.99 -1.94 11.06
C THR A 96 5.70 -1.87 11.88
N ILE A 97 5.77 -2.00 13.20
CA ILE A 97 4.61 -1.88 14.11
C ILE A 97 3.97 -0.49 13.97
N VAL A 98 4.75 0.59 14.07
CA VAL A 98 4.24 1.97 14.03
C VAL A 98 3.62 2.31 12.68
N LEU A 99 4.28 1.96 11.56
CA LEU A 99 3.72 2.17 10.22
C LEU A 99 2.45 1.34 10.01
N THR A 100 2.39 0.12 10.56
CA THR A 100 1.20 -0.75 10.45
C THR A 100 0.03 -0.24 11.27
N ALA A 101 0.29 0.25 12.49
CA ALA A 101 -0.71 0.91 13.32
C ALA A 101 -1.26 2.15 12.61
N PHE A 102 -0.39 3.00 12.04
CA PHE A 102 -0.80 4.19 11.29
C PHE A 102 -1.62 3.85 10.03
N ALA A 103 -1.17 2.89 9.22
CA ALA A 103 -1.92 2.41 8.06
C ALA A 103 -3.27 1.80 8.46
N THR A 104 -3.34 1.11 9.59
CA THR A 104 -4.60 0.55 10.12
C THR A 104 -5.55 1.64 10.59
N VAL A 105 -5.08 2.70 11.25
CA VAL A 105 -5.90 3.87 11.60
C VAL A 105 -6.50 4.49 10.36
N ILE A 106 -5.71 4.71 9.30
CA ILE A 106 -6.18 5.23 8.02
C ILE A 106 -7.23 4.28 7.42
N CYS A 107 -6.95 2.98 7.36
CA CYS A 107 -7.85 1.97 6.79
C CYS A 107 -9.19 1.89 7.54
N VAL A 108 -9.17 1.84 8.87
CA VAL A 108 -10.39 1.81 9.70
C VAL A 108 -11.16 3.13 9.59
N THR A 109 -10.48 4.27 9.50
CA THR A 109 -11.11 5.59 9.34
C THR A 109 -11.76 5.73 7.96
N ILE A 110 -11.08 5.33 6.88
CA ILE A 110 -11.64 5.30 5.52
C ILE A 110 -12.80 4.30 5.46
N GLY A 111 -12.64 3.10 6.03
CA GLY A 111 -13.70 2.10 6.13
C GLY A 111 -14.93 2.64 6.85
N TYR A 112 -14.75 3.35 7.95
CA TYR A 112 -15.81 4.05 8.67
C TYR A 112 -16.51 5.09 7.78
N TYR A 113 -15.80 6.02 7.14
CA TYR A 113 -16.43 7.01 6.25
C TYR A 113 -17.10 6.39 5.00
N ALA A 114 -16.54 5.33 4.44
CA ALA A 114 -17.13 4.57 3.33
C ALA A 114 -18.33 3.71 3.76
N SER A 115 -18.38 3.30 5.04
CA SER A 115 -19.57 2.67 5.61
C SER A 115 -20.66 3.69 5.91
N LEU A 116 -20.34 4.92 6.34
CA LEU A 116 -21.35 5.98 6.54
C LEU A 116 -22.12 6.37 5.26
N THR A 117 -21.51 6.24 4.08
CA THR A 117 -22.23 6.46 2.81
C THR A 117 -23.17 5.32 2.43
N ARG A 118 -23.00 4.12 3.01
CA ARG A 118 -23.87 2.95 2.84
C ARG A 118 -24.89 2.77 3.97
N ALA A 119 -24.48 3.02 5.22
CA ALA A 119 -25.27 2.92 6.45
C ALA A 119 -26.42 3.94 6.57
N LYS A 120 -26.61 4.78 5.54
CA LYS A 120 -27.86 5.53 5.37
C LYS A 120 -29.05 4.61 5.03
N ALA A 121 -28.80 3.34 4.69
CA ALA A 121 -29.80 2.32 4.42
C ALA A 121 -30.12 1.40 5.61
N GLU A 122 -29.23 1.30 6.61
CA GLU A 122 -29.34 0.31 7.69
C GLU A 122 -28.74 0.88 8.99
N GLY A 123 -29.60 1.13 9.97
CA GLY A 123 -29.33 2.01 11.12
C GLY A 123 -28.55 1.37 12.27
N ASP A 124 -27.39 0.76 11.98
CA ASP A 124 -26.63 -0.03 12.96
C ASP A 124 -25.30 0.60 13.42
N HIS A 125 -24.76 0.07 14.53
CA HIS A 125 -23.71 0.55 15.46
C HIS A 125 -22.29 0.82 14.89
N THR A 126 -22.18 1.17 13.61
CA THR A 126 -20.96 1.50 12.84
C THR A 126 -19.98 2.45 13.57
N GLY A 127 -20.49 3.36 14.40
CA GLY A 127 -19.66 4.27 15.22
C GLY A 127 -18.75 3.58 16.24
N ASP A 128 -19.12 2.42 16.77
CA ASP A 128 -18.34 1.74 17.82
C ASP A 128 -16.96 1.25 17.31
N VAL A 129 -16.87 0.91 16.02
CA VAL A 129 -15.63 0.40 15.39
C VAL A 129 -14.49 1.43 15.47
N LEU A 130 -14.79 2.73 15.48
CA LEU A 130 -13.78 3.80 15.56
C LEU A 130 -13.26 4.04 16.99
N PHE A 131 -14.06 3.68 18.00
CA PHE A 131 -13.74 3.86 19.42
C PHE A 131 -13.23 2.59 20.11
N ARG A 132 -13.48 1.41 19.51
CA ARG A 132 -13.00 0.12 19.98
C ARG A 132 -11.46 0.06 20.00
N PRO A 133 -10.82 -0.30 21.13
CA PRO A 133 -9.36 -0.41 21.20
C PRO A 133 -8.85 -1.64 20.43
N LEU A 134 -8.06 -1.39 19.38
CA LEU A 134 -7.42 -2.39 18.53
C LEU A 134 -5.98 -2.67 19.00
N GLY A 135 -5.47 -3.86 18.72
CA GLY A 135 -4.10 -4.23 19.08
C GLY A 135 -3.86 -5.74 19.21
N GLY A 136 -2.60 -6.11 19.37
CA GLY A 136 -2.06 -7.47 19.35
C GLY A 136 -0.79 -7.55 18.50
N PHE A 137 0.02 -8.58 18.71
CA PHE A 137 1.35 -8.70 18.09
C PHE A 137 1.31 -9.20 16.63
N GLU A 138 0.16 -9.13 15.95
CA GLU A 138 -0.04 -9.62 14.58
C GLU A 138 0.99 -9.02 13.59
N ALA A 139 1.16 -7.70 13.64
CA ALA A 139 2.12 -6.98 12.81
C ALA A 139 3.59 -7.35 13.13
N GLY A 140 3.88 -7.65 14.40
CA GLY A 140 5.21 -8.07 14.83
C GLY A 140 5.53 -9.51 14.42
N ALA A 141 4.54 -10.41 14.49
CA ALA A 141 4.65 -11.78 13.98
C ALA A 141 4.85 -11.79 12.46
N ALA A 142 4.07 -11.00 11.71
CA ALA A 142 4.28 -10.78 10.29
C ALA A 142 5.72 -10.32 9.98
N ALA A 143 6.20 -9.30 10.71
CA ALA A 143 7.54 -8.75 10.54
C ALA A 143 8.64 -9.81 10.78
N LEU A 144 8.53 -10.62 11.85
CA LEU A 144 9.50 -11.66 12.15
C LEU A 144 9.50 -12.79 11.11
N LEU A 145 8.33 -13.16 10.57
CA LEU A 145 8.22 -14.19 9.51
C LEU A 145 8.80 -13.72 8.16
N VAL A 146 8.59 -12.46 7.78
CA VAL A 146 9.17 -11.90 6.56
C VAL A 146 10.69 -11.74 6.70
N ALA A 147 11.19 -11.31 7.87
CA ALA A 147 12.63 -11.28 8.14
C ALA A 147 13.26 -12.68 8.12
N LEU A 148 12.56 -13.71 8.64
CA LEU A 148 13.00 -15.10 8.50
C LEU A 148 13.11 -15.53 7.02
N LYS A 149 12.12 -15.19 6.18
CA LYS A 149 12.18 -15.45 4.73
C LYS A 149 13.39 -14.78 4.06
N GLN A 150 13.70 -13.53 4.43
CA GLN A 150 14.85 -12.80 3.86
C GLN A 150 16.19 -13.47 4.21
N LEU A 151 16.26 -14.18 5.33
CA LEU A 151 17.49 -14.79 5.83
C LEU A 151 17.72 -16.22 5.33
N ILE A 152 16.67 -17.04 5.29
CA ILE A 152 16.80 -18.47 4.94
C ILE A 152 15.63 -18.90 4.03
N PRO A 153 15.55 -18.38 2.78
CA PRO A 153 14.40 -18.60 1.89
C PRO A 153 14.20 -20.08 1.53
N ASP A 154 15.28 -20.87 1.47
CA ASP A 154 15.28 -22.28 1.06
C ASP A 154 15.19 -23.30 2.20
N ASN A 155 15.12 -22.88 3.46
CA ASN A 155 14.98 -23.85 4.54
C ASN A 155 13.61 -24.54 4.48
N GLU A 156 13.57 -25.87 4.60
CA GLU A 156 12.33 -26.63 4.74
C GLU A 156 11.90 -26.61 6.20
N VAL A 157 10.83 -25.87 6.51
CA VAL A 157 10.24 -25.88 7.84
C VAL A 157 9.18 -26.97 7.87
N ALA A 158 9.50 -28.08 8.53
CA ALA A 158 8.57 -29.15 8.82
C ALA A 158 7.58 -28.69 9.91
N LEU A 159 6.39 -28.27 9.50
CA LEU A 159 5.27 -28.08 10.43
C LEU A 159 4.69 -29.45 10.84
N PHE A 160 4.11 -29.50 12.04
CA PHE A 160 3.49 -30.69 12.63
C PHE A 160 4.43 -31.92 12.66
N GLY A 161 5.66 -31.74 13.14
CA GLY A 161 6.59 -32.84 13.42
C GLY A 161 7.08 -33.64 12.20
N GLY A 162 6.87 -33.11 10.98
CA GLY A 162 7.26 -33.79 9.73
C GLY A 162 6.13 -33.97 8.72
N ALA A 163 4.87 -33.87 9.15
CA ALA A 163 3.71 -34.16 8.30
C ALA A 163 3.51 -33.13 7.16
N LEU A 164 3.87 -31.86 7.37
CA LEU A 164 3.70 -30.79 6.40
C LEU A 164 5.03 -30.05 6.18
N LYS A 165 5.74 -30.44 5.12
CA LYS A 165 6.97 -29.77 4.67
C LYS A 165 6.61 -28.56 3.81
N PHE A 166 6.81 -27.36 4.34
CA PHE A 166 6.71 -26.12 3.57
C PHE A 166 8.07 -25.42 3.54
N ARG A 167 8.47 -24.97 2.36
CA ARG A 167 9.66 -24.12 2.23
C ARG A 167 9.39 -22.75 2.85
N ALA A 168 10.36 -22.23 3.61
CA ALA A 168 10.27 -20.98 4.35
C ALA A 168 9.80 -19.78 3.50
N LYS A 169 10.07 -19.78 2.19
CA LYS A 169 9.54 -18.81 1.23
C LYS A 169 8.03 -18.54 1.30
N HIS A 170 7.22 -19.50 1.75
CA HIS A 170 5.76 -19.37 1.87
C HIS A 170 5.25 -19.03 3.28
N LEU A 171 6.11 -18.98 4.30
CA LEU A 171 5.67 -18.73 5.68
C LEU A 171 4.93 -17.40 5.87
N PRO A 172 5.36 -16.25 5.28
CA PRO A 172 4.61 -15.01 5.40
C PRO A 172 3.22 -15.09 4.75
N GLY A 173 3.11 -15.69 3.56
CA GLY A 173 1.84 -15.84 2.85
C GLY A 173 0.89 -16.80 3.56
N LEU A 174 1.41 -17.89 4.14
CA LEU A 174 0.62 -18.84 4.93
C LEU A 174 0.12 -18.21 6.23
N TYR A 175 0.93 -17.37 6.90
CA TYR A 175 0.47 -16.63 8.08
C TYR A 175 -0.61 -15.59 7.72
N VAL A 176 -0.43 -14.82 6.64
CA VAL A 176 -1.46 -13.89 6.14
C VAL A 176 -2.77 -14.63 5.86
N LEU A 177 -2.72 -15.76 5.15
CA LEU A 177 -3.91 -16.55 4.83
C LEU A 177 -4.55 -17.15 6.08
N GLY A 178 -3.76 -17.81 6.94
CA GLY A 178 -4.25 -18.48 8.14
C GLY A 178 -4.85 -17.51 9.17
N ALA A 179 -4.18 -16.37 9.41
CA ALA A 179 -4.69 -15.33 10.29
C ALA A 179 -5.96 -14.67 9.71
N SER A 180 -6.04 -14.47 8.40
CA SER A 180 -7.24 -13.92 7.76
C SER A 180 -8.43 -14.88 7.83
N VAL A 181 -8.22 -16.18 7.56
CA VAL A 181 -9.26 -17.20 7.68
C VAL A 181 -9.71 -17.34 9.14
N ALA A 182 -8.78 -17.43 10.10
CA ALA A 182 -9.12 -17.46 11.52
C ALA A 182 -9.89 -16.21 11.95
N ALA A 183 -9.53 -15.03 11.46
CA ALA A 183 -10.23 -13.79 11.77
C ALA A 183 -11.64 -13.72 11.18
N LEU A 184 -11.89 -14.33 10.02
CA LEU A 184 -13.23 -14.45 9.45
C LEU A 184 -14.09 -15.44 10.26
N VAL A 185 -13.55 -16.60 10.62
CA VAL A 185 -14.28 -17.64 11.38
C VAL A 185 -14.58 -17.21 12.83
N LEU A 186 -13.64 -16.53 13.50
CA LEU A 186 -13.79 -16.08 14.90
C LEU A 186 -14.40 -14.67 15.03
N GLY A 187 -14.89 -14.05 13.94
CA GLY A 187 -15.49 -12.71 13.98
C GLY A 187 -14.51 -11.56 14.27
N GLY A 188 -13.20 -11.81 14.20
CA GLY A 188 -12.12 -10.86 14.47
C GLY A 188 -11.59 -10.08 13.25
N ALA A 189 -12.25 -10.18 12.10
CA ALA A 189 -11.77 -9.70 10.79
C ALA A 189 -11.29 -8.24 10.80
N THR A 190 -12.08 -7.31 11.35
CA THR A 190 -11.75 -5.87 11.39
C THR A 190 -10.54 -5.54 12.27
N ARG A 191 -10.14 -6.43 13.18
CA ARG A 191 -8.95 -6.28 14.03
C ARG A 191 -7.73 -6.96 13.43
N ILE A 192 -7.84 -8.22 13.03
CA ILE A 192 -6.66 -9.05 12.71
C ILE A 192 -6.19 -8.81 11.27
N VAL A 193 -7.12 -8.84 10.30
CA VAL A 193 -6.80 -8.74 8.87
C VAL A 193 -5.97 -7.49 8.51
N PRO A 194 -6.33 -6.24 8.91
CA PRO A 194 -5.53 -5.07 8.54
C PRO A 194 -4.13 -5.10 9.16
N PHE A 195 -3.99 -5.47 10.44
CA PHE A 195 -2.68 -5.56 11.09
C PHE A 195 -1.79 -6.64 10.44
N THR A 196 -2.34 -7.78 10.03
CA THR A 196 -1.56 -8.82 9.35
C THR A 196 -1.18 -8.41 7.92
N LEU A 197 -2.12 -7.88 7.13
CA LEU A 197 -1.86 -7.47 5.73
C LEU A 197 -0.88 -6.30 5.65
N PHE A 198 -1.16 -5.20 6.36
CA PHE A 198 -0.25 -4.04 6.38
C PHE A 198 1.07 -4.40 7.07
N GLY A 199 1.05 -5.22 8.12
CA GLY A 199 2.24 -5.76 8.77
C GLY A 199 3.17 -6.46 7.78
N SER A 200 2.66 -7.42 7.00
CA SER A 200 3.44 -8.14 6.00
C SER A 200 3.91 -7.24 4.84
N TYR A 201 3.07 -6.32 4.36
CA TYR A 201 3.45 -5.40 3.27
C TYR A 201 4.51 -4.38 3.69
N LEU A 202 4.32 -3.73 4.83
CA LEU A 202 5.21 -2.68 5.33
C LEU A 202 6.54 -3.25 5.83
N SER A 203 6.50 -4.46 6.41
CA SER A 203 7.67 -5.28 6.68
C SER A 203 8.51 -5.50 5.41
N TRP A 204 7.89 -6.03 4.35
CA TRP A 204 8.55 -6.26 3.07
C TRP A 204 9.12 -4.96 2.48
N ALA A 205 8.35 -3.88 2.49
CA ALA A 205 8.80 -2.58 1.99
C ALA A 205 9.98 -2.02 2.80
N TYR A 206 9.97 -2.17 4.13
CA TYR A 206 11.08 -1.75 4.98
C TYR A 206 12.37 -2.51 4.67
N LEU A 207 12.30 -3.85 4.62
CA LEU A 207 13.47 -4.70 4.35
C LEU A 207 13.98 -4.53 2.91
N ARG A 208 13.08 -4.32 1.94
CA ARG A 208 13.43 -4.12 0.53
C ARG A 208 14.02 -2.75 0.20
N PHE A 209 13.68 -1.69 0.95
CA PHE A 209 14.04 -0.32 0.56
C PHE A 209 14.71 0.53 1.65
N VAL A 210 14.48 0.23 2.94
CA VAL A 210 14.88 1.10 4.07
C VAL A 210 16.03 0.51 4.89
N GLN A 211 16.01 -0.80 5.13
CA GLN A 211 17.04 -1.50 5.88
C GLN A 211 18.42 -1.32 5.22
N THR A 212 19.42 -0.89 5.98
CA THR A 212 20.81 -0.80 5.48
C THR A 212 21.62 -1.98 5.99
N ARG A 213 22.18 -2.79 5.08
CA ARG A 213 23.06 -3.93 5.39
C ARG A 213 24.37 -3.75 4.64
N ASN A 214 25.50 -3.82 5.35
CA ASN A 214 26.86 -3.75 4.78
C ASN A 214 27.10 -2.55 3.83
N GLY A 215 26.58 -1.38 4.18
CA GLY A 215 26.72 -0.15 3.38
C GLY A 215 25.67 0.03 2.27
N VAL A 216 24.84 -0.98 1.98
CA VAL A 216 23.79 -0.93 0.96
C VAL A 216 22.41 -0.87 1.57
N ARG A 217 21.55 -0.03 1.00
CA ARG A 217 20.13 0.07 1.35
C ARG A 217 19.33 -0.95 0.56
N GLY A 218 18.51 -1.72 1.27
CA GLY A 218 17.52 -2.62 0.70
C GLY A 218 18.03 -3.97 0.23
N ASP A 219 17.11 -4.93 0.18
CA ASP A 219 17.26 -6.18 -0.55
C ASP A 219 16.46 -6.13 -1.86
N LEU A 220 17.14 -5.86 -2.97
CA LEU A 220 16.56 -5.77 -4.32
C LEU A 220 16.47 -7.13 -5.06
N SER A 221 16.78 -8.26 -4.42
CA SER A 221 16.74 -9.58 -5.04
C SER A 221 15.35 -9.94 -5.59
N ASP A 222 15.28 -10.70 -6.68
CA ASP A 222 14.00 -11.19 -7.21
C ASP A 222 13.37 -12.28 -6.33
N GLU A 223 14.16 -12.97 -5.50
CA GLU A 223 13.65 -13.92 -4.50
C GLU A 223 12.86 -13.21 -3.39
N PHE A 224 13.21 -11.96 -3.04
CA PHE A 224 12.51 -11.13 -2.05
C PHE A 224 11.42 -10.23 -2.66
N ARG A 225 10.74 -10.67 -3.73
CA ARG A 225 9.51 -10.04 -4.23
C ARG A 225 8.30 -10.39 -3.37
N LEU A 226 7.34 -9.47 -3.22
CA LEU A 226 6.11 -9.71 -2.44
C LEU A 226 5.31 -10.91 -2.99
N ALA A 227 5.30 -11.10 -4.32
CA ALA A 227 4.68 -12.25 -4.96
C ALA A 227 5.25 -13.60 -4.48
N SER A 228 6.57 -13.69 -4.23
CA SER A 228 7.22 -14.96 -3.85
C SER A 228 6.81 -15.47 -2.45
N PHE A 229 6.01 -14.71 -1.71
CA PHE A 229 5.41 -15.11 -0.43
C PHE A 229 4.23 -16.08 -0.67
N PHE A 230 3.62 -16.03 -1.85
CA PHE A 230 2.38 -16.71 -2.22
C PHE A 230 2.64 -17.77 -3.31
N PRO A 231 1.70 -18.71 -3.55
CA PRO A 231 1.78 -19.64 -4.68
C PRO A 231 1.72 -18.91 -6.04
N GLN A 232 2.31 -19.53 -7.07
CA GLN A 232 2.52 -18.94 -8.41
C GLN A 232 1.25 -18.33 -9.04
N LEU A 233 0.08 -18.92 -8.80
CA LEU A 233 -1.21 -18.44 -9.29
C LEU A 233 -1.53 -17.00 -8.85
N LEU A 234 -1.03 -16.57 -7.69
CA LEU A 234 -1.25 -15.24 -7.13
C LEU A 234 -0.14 -14.23 -7.48
N HIS A 235 0.92 -14.64 -8.19
CA HIS A 235 2.03 -13.75 -8.50
C HIS A 235 1.62 -12.54 -9.38
N PRO A 236 0.87 -12.71 -10.50
CA PRO A 236 0.52 -11.58 -11.36
C PRO A 236 -0.31 -10.46 -10.70
N PRO A 237 -1.38 -10.73 -9.92
CA PRO A 237 -2.11 -9.66 -9.24
C PRO A 237 -1.30 -9.01 -8.11
N ILE A 238 -0.49 -9.79 -7.38
CA ILE A 238 0.30 -9.27 -6.25
C ILE A 238 1.46 -8.39 -6.74
N ASP A 239 2.13 -8.75 -7.84
CA ASP A 239 3.17 -7.90 -8.42
C ASP A 239 2.61 -6.57 -8.96
N ARG A 240 1.38 -6.57 -9.51
CA ARG A 240 0.68 -5.33 -9.90
C ARG A 240 0.35 -4.47 -8.69
N LEU A 241 -0.15 -5.08 -7.61
CA LEU A 241 -0.45 -4.38 -6.36
C LEU A 241 0.83 -3.80 -5.72
N ALA A 242 1.90 -4.60 -5.64
CA ALA A 242 3.20 -4.15 -5.14
C ALA A 242 3.78 -3.00 -5.97
N ALA A 243 3.68 -3.07 -7.30
CA ALA A 243 4.08 -1.98 -8.20
C ALA A 243 3.22 -0.71 -8.00
N ALA A 244 1.90 -0.85 -7.81
CA ALA A 244 1.02 0.29 -7.55
C ALA A 244 1.34 0.96 -6.19
N CYS A 245 1.48 0.17 -5.12
CA CYS A 245 1.79 0.68 -3.79
C CYS A 245 3.20 1.27 -3.69
N THR A 246 4.21 0.69 -4.35
CA THR A 246 5.58 1.25 -4.38
C THR A 246 5.71 2.51 -5.24
N ARG A 247 4.86 2.69 -6.26
CA ARG A 247 4.70 3.96 -6.99
C ARG A 247 4.03 5.02 -6.12
N LEU A 248 2.90 4.68 -5.50
CA LEU A 248 2.12 5.59 -4.65
C LEU A 248 2.91 6.12 -3.45
N THR A 249 3.78 5.28 -2.87
CA THR A 249 4.63 5.64 -1.73
C THR A 249 5.99 6.22 -2.14
N GLY A 250 6.32 6.27 -3.44
CA GLY A 250 7.58 6.80 -3.96
C GLY A 250 8.83 5.93 -3.78
N LEU A 251 8.79 4.87 -2.95
CA LEU A 251 9.95 4.00 -2.70
C LEU A 251 10.45 3.31 -3.99
N GLY A 252 9.56 3.03 -4.93
CA GLY A 252 9.91 2.44 -6.23
C GLY A 252 10.81 3.33 -7.10
N SER A 253 10.70 4.65 -7.00
CA SER A 253 11.48 5.58 -7.84
C SER A 253 12.92 5.74 -7.35
N ALA A 254 13.12 5.83 -6.03
CA ALA A 254 14.47 5.89 -5.44
C ALA A 254 15.26 4.59 -5.71
N ALA A 255 14.60 3.45 -5.50
CA ALA A 255 15.22 2.13 -5.68
C ALA A 255 15.28 1.65 -7.14
N GLY A 256 14.43 2.20 -8.01
CA GLY A 256 14.40 1.91 -9.44
C GLY A 256 15.48 2.63 -10.27
N SER A 257 16.23 3.56 -9.68
CA SER A 257 17.32 4.25 -10.38
C SER A 257 18.43 3.26 -10.77
N GLN A 258 18.91 3.35 -12.01
CA GLN A 258 19.99 2.48 -12.53
C GLN A 258 21.24 2.55 -11.65
N GLN A 259 21.58 3.75 -11.14
CA GLN A 259 22.70 3.96 -10.23
C GLN A 259 22.55 3.19 -8.90
N HIS A 260 21.35 3.17 -8.32
CA HIS A 260 21.10 2.42 -7.08
C HIS A 260 21.12 0.91 -7.32
N GLN A 261 20.58 0.42 -8.44
CA GLN A 261 20.68 -1.00 -8.82
C GLN A 261 22.12 -1.43 -9.09
N ALA A 262 22.92 -0.57 -9.74
CA ALA A 262 24.35 -0.80 -9.96
C ALA A 262 25.14 -0.85 -8.64
N ALA A 263 24.86 0.08 -7.71
CA ALA A 263 25.48 0.11 -6.38
C ALA A 263 25.08 -1.11 -5.50
N TRP A 264 23.84 -1.57 -5.61
CA TRP A 264 23.38 -2.79 -4.93
C TRP A 264 24.08 -4.04 -5.49
N ARG A 265 24.17 -4.16 -6.83
CA ARG A 265 24.88 -5.26 -7.50
C ARG A 265 26.38 -5.27 -7.18
N SER A 266 27.05 -4.11 -7.16
CA SER A 266 28.50 -4.05 -6.90
C SER A 266 28.88 -4.46 -5.48
N ALA A 267 28.05 -4.13 -4.48
CA ALA A 267 28.27 -4.57 -3.11
C ALA A 267 28.01 -6.08 -2.92
N LEU A 268 27.03 -6.65 -3.63
CA LEU A 268 26.77 -8.09 -3.64
C LEU A 268 27.93 -8.92 -4.20
N VAL A 269 28.71 -8.34 -5.11
CA VAL A 269 29.92 -8.92 -5.70
C VAL A 269 31.17 -8.71 -4.81
N GLY A 270 31.01 -8.15 -3.59
CA GLY A 270 32.09 -8.00 -2.61
C GLY A 270 32.82 -6.66 -2.64
N GLY A 271 32.37 -5.71 -3.47
CA GLY A 271 32.87 -4.33 -3.44
C GLY A 271 32.33 -3.58 -2.22
N ALA A 272 33.04 -3.66 -1.09
CA ALA A 272 32.66 -2.96 0.14
C ALA A 272 32.62 -1.44 -0.06
N ALA A 273 31.43 -0.87 -0.22
CA ALA A 273 31.19 0.56 -0.20
C ALA A 273 31.43 1.08 1.23
N LEU A 274 32.61 1.67 1.45
CA LEU A 274 33.00 2.25 2.74
C LEU A 274 32.02 3.38 3.14
N PRO A 275 31.67 3.53 4.44
CA PRO A 275 30.70 4.53 4.87
C PRO A 275 31.21 5.94 4.56
N GLY A 276 30.47 6.67 3.73
CA GLY A 276 30.87 7.99 3.21
C GLY A 276 31.18 8.01 1.71
N SER A 277 31.21 6.85 1.03
CA SER A 277 31.63 6.79 -0.38
C SER A 277 30.54 7.06 -1.43
N LEU A 278 29.41 7.68 -1.10
CA LEU A 278 28.42 8.03 -2.13
C LEU A 278 28.99 9.14 -3.04
N ASP A 279 29.51 10.21 -2.45
CA ASP A 279 30.22 11.26 -3.18
C ASP A 279 31.56 10.76 -3.75
N VAL A 280 32.28 9.92 -3.01
CA VAL A 280 33.60 9.39 -3.45
C VAL A 280 33.46 8.38 -4.59
N ALA A 281 32.38 7.60 -4.67
CA ALA A 281 32.14 6.68 -5.78
C ALA A 281 31.76 7.44 -7.06
N ASP A 282 30.94 8.49 -6.96
CA ASP A 282 30.60 9.36 -8.08
C ASP A 282 31.83 10.15 -8.56
N ASP A 283 32.65 10.65 -7.65
CA ASP A 283 33.89 11.36 -7.98
C ASP A 283 35.02 10.40 -8.45
N ALA A 284 34.99 9.12 -8.04
CA ALA A 284 35.82 8.06 -8.63
C ALA A 284 35.33 7.67 -10.05
N ALA A 285 34.01 7.64 -10.29
CA ALA A 285 33.45 7.44 -11.63
C ALA A 285 33.84 8.60 -12.56
N ARG A 286 33.73 9.86 -12.11
CA ARG A 286 34.21 11.04 -12.83
C ARG A 286 35.73 11.00 -13.08
N ARG A 287 36.54 10.46 -12.16
CA ARG A 287 37.99 10.25 -12.41
C ARG A 287 38.25 9.16 -13.45
N ARG A 288 37.50 8.05 -13.42
CA ARG A 288 37.58 6.98 -14.43
C ARG A 288 37.17 7.46 -15.82
N GLU A 289 36.11 8.27 -15.92
CA GLU A 289 35.66 8.85 -17.19
C GLU A 289 36.70 9.82 -17.78
N ARG A 290 37.26 10.73 -16.97
CA ARG A 290 38.37 11.61 -17.41
C ARG A 290 39.60 10.80 -17.83
N GLY A 291 39.92 9.73 -17.11
CA GLY A 291 41.02 8.82 -17.46
C GLY A 291 40.79 8.06 -18.77
N ALA A 292 39.56 7.62 -19.02
CA ALA A 292 39.17 6.99 -20.29
C ALA A 292 39.27 7.97 -21.47
N ARG A 293 38.72 9.19 -21.34
CA ARG A 293 38.84 10.23 -22.37
C ARG A 293 40.29 10.61 -22.66
N ALA A 294 41.13 10.76 -21.64
CA ALA A 294 42.57 11.03 -21.82
C ALA A 294 43.33 9.87 -22.49
N LEU A 295 42.86 8.61 -22.33
CA LEU A 295 43.38 7.46 -23.08
C LEU A 295 42.87 7.45 -24.53
N GLU A 296 41.61 7.78 -24.77
CA GLU A 296 41.00 7.89 -26.11
C GLU A 296 41.68 9.00 -26.92
N GLU A 297 41.97 10.16 -26.32
CA GLU A 297 42.75 11.24 -26.94
C GLU A 297 44.15 10.77 -27.32
N ARG A 298 44.86 10.08 -26.42
CA ARG A 298 46.20 9.53 -26.70
C ARG A 298 46.19 8.44 -27.77
N LEU A 299 45.16 7.59 -27.79
CA LEU A 299 44.97 6.57 -28.82
C LEU A 299 44.57 7.20 -30.16
N GLY A 300 43.76 8.25 -30.15
CA GLY A 300 43.41 9.06 -31.32
C GLY A 300 44.63 9.74 -31.93
N ILE A 301 45.45 10.41 -31.11
CA ILE A 301 46.73 11.01 -31.52
C ILE A 301 47.69 9.94 -32.07
N LYS A 302 47.83 8.79 -31.39
CA LYS A 302 48.69 7.69 -31.86
C LYS A 302 48.19 7.09 -33.17
N LYS A 303 46.86 6.97 -33.36
CA LYS A 303 46.23 6.48 -34.59
C LYS A 303 46.38 7.49 -35.74
N ALA A 304 46.25 8.78 -35.48
CA ALA A 304 46.51 9.85 -36.44
C ALA A 304 47.99 9.90 -36.84
N ALA A 305 48.91 9.75 -35.88
CA ALA A 305 50.34 9.66 -36.16
C ALA A 305 50.67 8.44 -37.04
N SER A 306 50.08 7.27 -36.76
CA SER A 306 50.24 6.07 -37.61
C SER A 306 49.58 6.17 -38.99
N ALA A 307 48.63 7.10 -39.19
CA ALA A 307 48.03 7.37 -40.50
C ALA A 307 48.86 8.35 -41.34
N SER A 308 49.85 9.03 -40.74
CA SER A 308 50.70 10.03 -41.41
C SER A 308 52.02 9.45 -41.97
N SER A 309 52.32 8.18 -41.70
CA SER A 309 53.56 7.53 -42.16
C SER A 309 53.34 6.70 -43.43
N VAL A 310 53.55 7.33 -44.59
CA VAL A 310 53.78 6.65 -45.88
C VAL A 310 55.30 6.36 -46.02
N PRO A 311 55.72 5.18 -46.49
CA PRO A 311 57.14 4.78 -46.47
C PRO A 311 57.93 5.23 -47.69
N THR A 312 59.22 5.51 -47.48
CA THR A 312 60.24 5.63 -48.54
C THR A 312 61.44 4.75 -48.17
N ALA A 313 61.77 3.77 -49.01
CA ALA A 313 63.01 2.97 -48.94
C ALA A 313 64.11 3.66 -49.79
N VAL A 314 65.42 3.34 -49.79
CA VAL A 314 66.29 2.15 -49.50
C VAL A 314 67.75 2.72 -49.32
N PRO A 315 68.90 1.99 -49.32
CA PRO A 315 69.31 0.67 -48.78
C PRO A 315 70.66 0.69 -47.97
N ILE A 316 71.21 -0.50 -47.65
CA ILE A 316 72.63 -0.87 -47.33
C ILE A 316 73.15 -0.74 -45.88
N GLY A 317 73.69 -1.85 -45.34
CA GLY A 317 74.59 -1.90 -44.17
C GLY A 317 74.32 -3.12 -43.27
N ALA A 318 75.26 -4.07 -43.15
CA ALA A 318 75.06 -5.35 -42.44
C ALA A 318 75.91 -5.50 -41.17
N VAL A 319 75.62 -6.58 -40.41
CA VAL A 319 76.38 -7.22 -39.31
C VAL A 319 76.16 -6.67 -37.88
N ALA A 320 75.35 -7.39 -37.08
CA ALA A 320 75.78 -8.14 -35.87
C ALA A 320 74.60 -8.77 -35.10
N GLU A 321 74.75 -10.03 -34.69
CA GLU A 321 73.89 -10.81 -33.76
C GLU A 321 74.33 -10.58 -32.27
N PRO A 322 73.77 -11.21 -31.19
CA PRO A 322 72.93 -12.44 -31.13
C PRO A 322 71.73 -12.47 -30.14
N ALA A 323 70.96 -13.59 -30.21
CA ALA A 323 70.28 -14.29 -29.08
C ALA A 323 69.09 -13.61 -28.32
N SER A 324 68.07 -14.32 -27.79
CA SER A 324 67.70 -15.76 -27.82
C SER A 324 66.25 -16.01 -27.29
N SER A 325 65.75 -17.26 -27.45
CA SER A 325 64.63 -17.93 -26.71
C SER A 325 63.20 -17.36 -26.82
N SER A 326 62.22 -18.02 -27.45
CA SER A 326 61.48 -19.27 -27.09
C SER A 326 60.46 -19.09 -25.95
N GLY A 327 59.21 -19.57 -25.96
CA GLY A 327 58.36 -20.27 -26.95
C GLY A 327 56.89 -19.89 -26.68
N GLY A 328 55.87 -20.20 -27.51
CA GLY A 328 55.39 -21.54 -27.87
C GLY A 328 54.63 -22.17 -26.69
N ASN A 329 53.37 -22.64 -26.77
CA ASN A 329 52.36 -22.72 -27.83
C ASN A 329 50.95 -22.69 -27.14
N ALA A 330 49.83 -22.33 -27.78
CA ALA A 330 48.96 -23.21 -28.60
C ALA A 330 48.51 -24.51 -27.87
N GLU A 331 47.29 -25.05 -28.03
CA GLU A 331 46.31 -24.86 -29.11
C GLU A 331 44.93 -25.48 -28.78
N ALA A 332 43.93 -25.24 -29.66
CA ALA A 332 42.85 -26.15 -30.06
C ALA A 332 41.78 -26.58 -29.00
N ALA A 333 40.55 -26.97 -29.36
CA ALA A 333 39.78 -26.93 -30.62
C ALA A 333 38.27 -26.87 -30.22
N ALA A 334 37.37 -26.10 -30.83
CA ALA A 334 36.87 -26.10 -32.22
C ALA A 334 35.76 -27.15 -32.52
N ALA A 335 34.84 -26.76 -33.43
CA ALA A 335 33.83 -27.58 -34.16
C ALA A 335 32.43 -27.89 -33.53
N GLN A 336 31.47 -27.00 -33.81
CA GLN A 336 30.21 -27.21 -34.58
C GLN A 336 29.51 -28.60 -34.61
N LYS A 337 28.15 -28.63 -34.56
CA LYS A 337 27.26 -28.95 -35.72
C LYS A 337 25.72 -29.05 -35.42
N ALA A 338 24.94 -28.30 -36.21
CA ALA A 338 23.58 -28.48 -36.76
C ALA A 338 22.41 -29.27 -36.08
N THR A 339 21.28 -28.56 -35.91
CA THR A 339 19.85 -28.89 -36.25
C THR A 339 19.26 -30.31 -36.18
N LYS A 340 18.12 -30.48 -35.47
CA LYS A 340 16.93 -31.21 -35.99
C LYS A 340 15.62 -30.97 -35.19
N SER A 341 14.50 -31.02 -35.92
CA SER A 341 13.08 -31.21 -35.54
C SER A 341 12.39 -31.82 -36.79
N PRO A 342 11.11 -32.30 -36.86
CA PRO A 342 10.02 -32.41 -35.86
C PRO A 342 9.37 -33.84 -35.84
N VAL A 343 8.02 -33.94 -35.70
CA VAL A 343 7.08 -35.10 -35.89
C VAL A 343 6.68 -35.89 -34.61
N ARG A 344 5.43 -36.37 -34.36
CA ARG A 344 4.03 -36.04 -34.77
C ARG A 344 3.00 -36.99 -34.08
N GLY A 345 1.85 -36.46 -33.62
CA GLY A 345 0.55 -37.18 -33.46
C GLY A 345 0.37 -38.06 -32.21
N GLY A 346 -0.83 -38.27 -31.64
CA GLY A 346 -2.19 -37.71 -31.92
C GLY A 346 -3.13 -37.97 -30.71
N SER A 347 -4.12 -37.11 -30.41
CA SER A 347 -5.59 -37.29 -30.70
C SER A 347 -6.20 -38.60 -30.18
N LYS A 348 -7.36 -38.69 -29.48
CA LYS A 348 -8.65 -37.93 -29.43
C LYS A 348 -9.55 -38.59 -28.31
N PRO A 349 -10.88 -38.37 -28.14
CA PRO A 349 -11.66 -37.16 -27.75
C PRO A 349 -12.71 -37.36 -26.60
N ALA A 350 -13.51 -36.30 -26.36
CA ALA A 350 -14.98 -36.30 -26.10
C ALA A 350 -15.55 -36.16 -24.67
N SER A 351 -16.46 -35.17 -24.53
CA SER A 351 -17.41 -34.91 -23.42
C SER A 351 -18.70 -35.75 -23.57
N PRO A 352 -19.67 -35.74 -22.61
CA PRO A 352 -20.72 -34.68 -22.63
C PRO A 352 -21.33 -34.28 -21.25
N VAL A 353 -22.31 -33.36 -21.33
CA VAL A 353 -23.10 -32.59 -20.32
C VAL A 353 -24.38 -32.11 -21.09
N PRO A 354 -25.63 -31.88 -20.56
CA PRO A 354 -26.15 -31.53 -19.20
C PRO A 354 -27.50 -32.30 -18.86
N PRO A 355 -28.66 -31.78 -18.32
CA PRO A 355 -29.04 -30.81 -17.24
C PRO A 355 -30.08 -31.40 -16.17
N PRO A 356 -31.26 -30.81 -15.79
CA PRO A 356 -31.45 -30.20 -14.46
C PRO A 356 -32.78 -30.49 -13.68
N ALA A 357 -32.90 -29.98 -12.45
CA ALA A 357 -34.16 -29.58 -11.78
C ALA A 357 -33.82 -28.54 -10.67
N ALA A 358 -34.47 -27.40 -10.39
CA ALA A 358 -35.81 -26.82 -10.64
C ALA A 358 -36.83 -27.01 -9.48
N ALA A 359 -37.54 -25.92 -9.12
CA ALA A 359 -38.54 -25.73 -8.04
C ALA A 359 -38.00 -25.84 -6.60
N ALA A 360 -38.53 -25.15 -5.57
CA ALA A 360 -39.51 -24.06 -5.42
C ALA A 360 -39.17 -23.31 -4.10
N ALA A 361 -39.25 -21.99 -3.95
CA ALA A 361 -40.43 -21.13 -3.86
C ALA A 361 -41.37 -21.47 -2.69
N SER A 362 -41.30 -20.71 -1.58
CA SER A 362 -42.45 -20.23 -0.80
C SER A 362 -42.01 -19.35 0.39
N GLU A 363 -42.15 -18.03 0.25
CA GLU A 363 -42.65 -17.20 1.35
C GLU A 363 -44.11 -17.58 1.63
N PRO A 364 -44.65 -17.23 2.80
CA PRO A 364 -45.84 -16.40 2.74
C PRO A 364 -45.79 -15.17 3.66
N ASP A 365 -46.14 -14.05 3.05
CA ASP A 365 -46.65 -12.84 3.70
C ASP A 365 -48.02 -13.08 4.39
N LEU A 366 -48.39 -12.14 5.27
CA LEU A 366 -49.76 -11.84 5.77
C LEU A 366 -50.41 -12.93 6.66
N GLU A 367 -51.01 -12.61 7.81
CA GLU A 367 -51.99 -11.53 8.02
C GLU A 367 -51.86 -10.82 9.39
N ALA A 368 -52.52 -9.65 9.46
CA ALA A 368 -52.69 -8.88 10.68
C ALA A 368 -53.90 -9.39 11.50
N GLY A 369 -53.74 -9.43 12.83
CA GLY A 369 -54.84 -9.72 13.77
C GLY A 369 -54.67 -8.88 15.03
N ALA A 370 -55.31 -7.72 15.07
CA ALA A 370 -55.38 -6.90 16.27
C ALA A 370 -56.61 -7.27 17.10
N ALA A 371 -56.42 -7.66 18.36
CA ALA A 371 -57.44 -7.68 19.39
C ALA A 371 -56.79 -7.57 20.77
N GLU A 372 -57.27 -6.63 21.59
CA GLU A 372 -57.03 -6.60 23.03
C GLU A 372 -57.82 -7.73 23.71
N GLU A 373 -57.25 -8.38 24.73
CA GLU A 373 -57.73 -8.26 26.12
C GLU A 373 -56.95 -9.17 27.11
N ASP A 374 -56.38 -8.52 28.10
CA ASP A 374 -56.40 -8.83 29.55
C ASP A 374 -55.85 -10.16 30.18
N GLN A 375 -55.38 -9.96 31.42
CA GLN A 375 -55.28 -10.88 32.55
C GLN A 375 -54.17 -11.96 32.68
N SER A 376 -53.35 -11.71 33.72
CA SER A 376 -52.97 -12.67 34.79
C SER A 376 -51.65 -13.46 34.70
N GLN A 377 -50.68 -12.99 35.50
CA GLN A 377 -49.52 -13.78 35.98
C GLN A 377 -49.93 -14.73 37.13
N PRO A 378 -49.32 -15.93 37.25
CA PRO A 378 -49.35 -16.71 38.49
C PRO A 378 -48.12 -16.41 39.38
N ALA A 379 -48.35 -16.31 40.69
CA ALA A 379 -47.33 -15.98 41.69
C ALA A 379 -46.51 -17.20 42.18
N LEU A 380 -45.32 -16.93 42.73
CA LEU A 380 -44.56 -17.90 43.55
C LEU A 380 -44.82 -17.70 45.06
N PRO A 381 -44.66 -18.75 45.90
CA PRO A 381 -45.05 -18.74 47.32
C PRO A 381 -44.01 -18.08 48.26
N PRO A 382 -44.43 -17.71 49.49
CA PRO A 382 -43.60 -16.98 50.46
C PRO A 382 -42.67 -17.87 51.31
N VAL A 383 -41.65 -17.25 51.88
CA VAL A 383 -40.74 -17.81 52.92
C VAL A 383 -40.83 -16.87 54.15
N PRO A 384 -40.91 -17.40 55.39
CA PRO A 384 -41.21 -16.58 56.58
C PRO A 384 -40.00 -15.81 57.12
N GLU A 385 -40.29 -14.71 57.83
CA GLU A 385 -39.34 -14.01 58.70
C GLU A 385 -39.30 -14.66 60.10
N ASP A 386 -38.14 -14.59 60.76
CA ASP A 386 -37.98 -14.14 62.16
C ASP A 386 -36.49 -14.19 62.54
N GLY A 387 -35.97 -13.13 63.16
CA GLY A 387 -34.55 -13.04 63.53
C GLY A 387 -34.03 -11.61 63.74
N GLU A 388 -34.37 -11.01 64.88
CA GLU A 388 -33.95 -9.66 65.26
C GLU A 388 -32.42 -9.48 65.34
N LEU A 389 -31.94 -8.32 64.89
CA LEU A 389 -30.65 -7.76 65.27
C LEU A 389 -30.71 -6.23 65.18
N GLU A 390 -31.10 -5.59 66.28
CA GLU A 390 -31.21 -4.14 66.37
C GLU A 390 -29.86 -3.43 66.14
N ILE A 391 -29.87 -2.37 65.32
CA ILE A 391 -28.77 -1.40 65.22
C ILE A 391 -29.34 -0.01 65.56
N PRO A 392 -28.76 0.76 66.51
CA PRO A 392 -29.40 1.96 67.03
C PRO A 392 -29.64 3.06 65.98
N SER A 393 -30.88 3.55 65.92
CA SER A 393 -31.41 4.52 64.94
C SER A 393 -30.90 5.97 65.09
N ALA A 394 -29.79 6.19 65.79
CA ALA A 394 -29.27 7.52 66.15
C ALA A 394 -28.39 8.21 65.09
N GLN A 395 -27.89 7.48 64.07
CA GLN A 395 -26.96 8.05 63.06
C GLN A 395 -27.61 8.48 61.74
N ALA A 396 -28.86 8.08 61.45
CA ALA A 396 -29.51 8.35 60.15
C ALA A 396 -29.72 9.85 59.85
N THR A 397 -29.96 10.67 60.88
CA THR A 397 -30.46 12.05 60.71
C THR A 397 -29.37 13.07 60.34
N ARG A 398 -28.07 12.71 60.37
CA ARG A 398 -26.96 13.65 60.03
C ARG A 398 -26.45 13.55 58.59
N LEU A 399 -26.94 12.62 57.77
CA LEU A 399 -26.45 12.39 56.39
C LEU A 399 -27.45 12.78 55.27
N ALA A 400 -28.64 13.28 55.61
CA ALA A 400 -29.64 13.73 54.63
C ALA A 400 -29.17 14.82 53.63
N PRO A 401 -28.40 15.88 54.00
CA PRO A 401 -28.13 17.00 53.08
C PRO A 401 -27.13 16.67 51.96
N THR A 402 -26.33 15.61 52.09
CA THR A 402 -25.36 15.20 51.05
C THR A 402 -26.02 14.41 49.92
N ALA A 403 -26.98 13.54 50.24
CA ALA A 403 -27.74 12.77 49.24
C ALA A 403 -28.57 13.68 48.32
N GLN A 404 -29.23 14.71 48.87
CA GLN A 404 -30.03 15.66 48.10
C GLN A 404 -29.14 16.56 47.20
N ARG A 405 -27.94 16.94 47.67
CA ARG A 405 -26.93 17.60 46.83
C ARG A 405 -26.48 16.70 45.67
N SER A 406 -26.16 15.42 45.90
CA SER A 406 -25.70 14.52 44.83
C SER A 406 -26.74 14.30 43.72
N ARG A 407 -28.04 14.30 44.06
CA ARG A 407 -29.13 14.29 43.07
C ARG A 407 -29.18 15.60 42.26
N ARG A 408 -29.04 16.77 42.90
CA ARG A 408 -28.98 18.07 42.19
C ARG A 408 -27.74 18.25 41.30
N TYR A 409 -26.63 17.58 41.60
CA TYR A 409 -25.45 17.56 40.72
C TYR A 409 -25.64 16.61 39.53
N ARG A 410 -26.13 15.38 39.75
CA ARG A 410 -26.45 14.43 38.65
C ARG A 410 -27.44 15.03 37.63
N ASN A 411 -28.52 15.64 38.11
CA ASN A 411 -29.52 16.25 37.23
C ASN A 411 -29.03 17.53 36.51
N ARG A 412 -27.95 18.16 36.98
CA ARG A 412 -27.28 19.25 36.24
C ARG A 412 -26.28 18.71 35.24
N PHE A 413 -25.55 17.65 35.57
CA PHE A 413 -24.60 17.00 34.68
C PHE A 413 -25.30 16.40 33.45
N SER A 414 -26.44 15.71 33.63
CA SER A 414 -27.23 15.20 32.50
C SER A 414 -27.70 16.32 31.57
N ARG A 415 -28.28 17.40 32.12
CA ARG A 415 -28.70 18.58 31.33
C ARG A 415 -27.55 19.22 30.54
N LEU A 416 -26.34 19.29 31.10
CA LEU A 416 -25.17 19.79 30.37
C LEU A 416 -24.75 18.84 29.24
N GLN A 417 -24.82 17.53 29.47
CA GLN A 417 -24.55 16.52 28.44
C GLN A 417 -25.61 16.50 27.31
N ASP A 418 -26.85 16.85 27.62
CA ASP A 418 -27.93 17.01 26.64
C ASP A 418 -27.75 18.29 25.81
N LEU A 419 -27.42 19.42 26.45
CA LEU A 419 -27.09 20.68 25.77
C LEU A 419 -25.85 20.55 24.88
N GLN A 420 -24.82 19.82 25.32
CA GLN A 420 -23.64 19.56 24.48
C GLN A 420 -24.02 18.76 23.23
N ARG A 421 -24.85 17.71 23.36
CA ARG A 421 -25.36 16.94 22.21
C ARG A 421 -26.19 17.79 21.25
N GLN A 422 -27.02 18.71 21.77
CA GLN A 422 -27.77 19.65 20.93
C GLN A 422 -26.84 20.63 20.17
N LEU A 423 -25.79 21.13 20.82
CA LEU A 423 -24.82 22.03 20.19
C LEU A 423 -24.01 21.31 19.09
N GLU A 424 -23.55 20.09 19.37
CA GLU A 424 -22.84 19.24 18.39
C GLU A 424 -23.74 18.91 17.17
N TYR A 425 -25.02 18.64 17.41
CA TYR A 425 -26.01 18.42 16.34
C TYR A 425 -26.21 19.66 15.46
N GLU A 426 -26.38 20.86 16.03
CA GLU A 426 -26.55 22.09 15.26
C GLU A 426 -25.26 22.47 14.49
N ILE A 427 -24.07 22.24 15.04
CA ILE A 427 -22.80 22.40 14.32
C ILE A 427 -22.72 21.43 13.13
N ALA A 428 -23.07 20.16 13.34
CA ALA A 428 -23.10 19.15 12.27
C ALA A 428 -24.14 19.49 11.18
N ARG A 429 -25.30 20.03 11.57
CA ARG A 429 -26.37 20.49 10.68
C ARG A 429 -25.90 21.65 9.79
N ARG A 430 -25.24 22.66 10.36
CA ARG A 430 -24.68 23.80 9.61
C ARG A 430 -23.61 23.36 8.61
N LYS A 431 -22.64 22.54 9.05
CA LYS A 431 -21.61 21.96 8.16
C LYS A 431 -22.16 21.05 7.06
N ASN A 432 -23.36 20.47 7.25
CA ASN A 432 -24.05 19.72 6.21
C ASN A 432 -24.80 20.63 5.23
N ALA A 433 -25.24 21.83 5.65
CA ALA A 433 -25.82 22.82 4.77
C ALA A 433 -24.75 23.50 3.90
N GLU A 434 -23.62 23.90 4.49
CA GLU A 434 -22.45 24.48 3.80
C GLU A 434 -21.97 23.57 2.68
N ARG A 435 -21.68 22.29 2.97
CA ARG A 435 -21.28 21.30 1.96
C ARG A 435 -22.32 21.02 0.86
N ARG A 436 -23.60 21.32 1.09
CA ARG A 436 -24.64 21.24 0.05
C ARG A 436 -24.65 22.47 -0.84
N ALA A 437 -24.37 23.66 -0.29
CA ALA A 437 -24.19 24.88 -1.07
C ALA A 437 -22.96 24.77 -1.98
N GLU A 438 -21.80 24.38 -1.43
CA GLU A 438 -20.56 24.13 -2.20
C GLU A 438 -20.78 23.11 -3.34
N ALA A 439 -21.51 22.03 -3.08
CA ALA A 439 -21.83 21.02 -4.09
C ALA A 439 -22.79 21.53 -5.18
N ALA A 440 -23.70 22.45 -4.84
CA ALA A 440 -24.62 23.08 -5.80
C ALA A 440 -23.88 24.12 -6.68
N GLU A 441 -23.00 24.93 -6.08
CA GLU A 441 -22.15 25.87 -6.80
C GLU A 441 -21.22 25.14 -7.78
N ALA A 442 -20.53 24.09 -7.34
CA ALA A 442 -19.69 23.25 -8.21
C ALA A 442 -20.47 22.54 -9.33
N ALA A 443 -21.76 22.24 -9.13
CA ALA A 443 -22.62 21.69 -10.19
C ALA A 443 -22.97 22.77 -11.24
N LEU A 444 -23.26 23.99 -10.79
CA LEU A 444 -23.58 25.14 -11.64
C LEU A 444 -22.36 25.62 -12.44
N GLU A 445 -21.16 25.60 -11.84
CA GLU A 445 -19.89 25.84 -12.56
C GLU A 445 -19.65 24.81 -13.68
N ARG A 446 -19.87 23.52 -13.41
CA ARG A 446 -19.77 22.46 -14.44
C ARG A 446 -20.77 22.67 -15.58
N GLN A 447 -21.97 23.16 -15.28
CA GLN A 447 -22.95 23.50 -16.31
C GLN A 447 -22.48 24.70 -17.17
N ARG A 448 -21.94 25.75 -16.56
CA ARG A 448 -21.32 26.90 -17.27
C ARG A 448 -20.12 26.48 -18.13
N GLN A 449 -19.27 25.59 -17.63
CA GLN A 449 -18.13 25.07 -18.41
C GLN A 449 -18.59 24.25 -19.62
N ARG A 450 -19.66 23.45 -19.49
CA ARG A 450 -20.24 22.70 -20.62
C ARG A 450 -20.79 23.63 -21.69
N THR A 451 -21.59 24.64 -21.32
CA THR A 451 -22.17 25.58 -22.28
C THR A 451 -21.10 26.45 -22.96
N GLN A 452 -20.03 26.83 -22.26
CA GLN A 452 -18.87 27.48 -22.88
C GLN A 452 -18.14 26.57 -23.88
N LEU A 453 -17.95 25.29 -23.54
CA LEU A 453 -17.28 24.32 -24.41
C LEU A 453 -18.12 23.98 -25.65
N GLU A 454 -19.46 23.95 -25.52
CA GLU A 454 -20.38 23.82 -26.65
C GLU A 454 -20.33 25.04 -27.59
N ARG A 455 -20.29 26.27 -27.04
CA ARG A 455 -20.09 27.50 -27.84
C ARG A 455 -18.75 27.48 -28.59
N GLN A 456 -17.65 27.15 -27.92
CA GLN A 456 -16.34 27.02 -28.58
C GLN A 456 -16.29 25.93 -29.65
N ARG A 457 -17.12 24.88 -29.55
CA ARG A 457 -17.25 23.87 -30.60
C ARG A 457 -18.04 24.39 -31.80
N ALA A 458 -19.10 25.17 -31.57
CA ALA A 458 -19.86 25.82 -32.64
C ALA A 458 -18.98 26.83 -33.40
N GLU A 459 -18.30 27.73 -32.68
CA GLU A 459 -17.37 28.72 -33.25
C GLU A 459 -16.25 28.06 -34.09
N ARG A 460 -15.71 26.92 -33.64
CA ARG A 460 -14.72 26.15 -34.43
C ARG A 460 -15.33 25.50 -35.66
N ALA A 461 -16.53 24.91 -35.55
CA ALA A 461 -17.20 24.32 -36.70
C ALA A 461 -17.56 25.37 -37.76
N GLU A 462 -17.95 26.57 -37.35
CA GLU A 462 -18.15 27.72 -38.25
C GLU A 462 -16.84 28.16 -38.92
N ALA A 463 -15.73 28.24 -38.17
CA ALA A 463 -14.42 28.55 -38.74
C ALA A 463 -13.94 27.48 -39.73
N ASP A 464 -14.09 26.20 -39.41
CA ASP A 464 -13.74 25.07 -40.29
C ASP A 464 -14.58 25.10 -41.59
N LEU A 465 -15.89 25.42 -41.50
CA LEU A 465 -16.77 25.59 -42.66
C LEU A 465 -16.35 26.80 -43.52
N MET A 466 -16.00 27.93 -42.91
CA MET A 466 -15.50 29.10 -43.64
C MET A 466 -14.18 28.80 -44.37
N THR A 467 -13.24 28.10 -43.73
CA THR A 467 -11.97 27.68 -44.37
C THR A 467 -12.22 26.69 -45.51
N ALA A 468 -13.19 25.77 -45.37
CA ALA A 468 -13.57 24.85 -46.44
C ALA A 468 -14.23 25.57 -47.63
N LEU A 469 -15.02 26.62 -47.38
CA LEU A 469 -15.60 27.47 -48.43
C LEU A 469 -14.54 28.30 -49.15
N GLU A 470 -13.58 28.91 -48.45
CA GLU A 470 -12.45 29.61 -49.07
C GLU A 470 -11.59 28.66 -49.93
N TRP A 471 -11.39 27.42 -49.47
CA TRP A 471 -10.69 26.40 -50.25
C TRP A 471 -11.46 26.02 -51.53
N GLN A 472 -12.78 25.82 -51.45
CA GLN A 472 -13.64 25.59 -52.63
C GLN A 472 -13.57 26.77 -53.63
N LEU A 473 -13.60 28.00 -53.12
CA LEU A 473 -13.54 29.23 -53.93
C LEU A 473 -12.21 29.34 -54.68
N THR A 474 -11.09 29.11 -54.00
CA THR A 474 -9.76 29.13 -54.62
C THR A 474 -9.54 27.98 -55.62
N GLN A 475 -10.15 26.82 -55.43
CA GLN A 475 -10.17 25.76 -56.45
C GLN A 475 -10.95 26.19 -57.70
N LEU A 476 -12.14 26.79 -57.55
CA LEU A 476 -12.92 27.31 -58.68
C LEU A 476 -12.21 28.46 -59.41
N GLU A 477 -11.49 29.32 -58.69
CA GLU A 477 -10.63 30.35 -59.31
C GLU A 477 -9.50 29.73 -60.15
N GLN A 478 -8.87 28.65 -59.66
CA GLN A 478 -7.84 27.91 -60.40
C GLN A 478 -8.41 27.22 -61.64
N GLU A 479 -9.53 26.49 -61.53
CA GLU A 479 -10.20 25.85 -62.68
C GLU A 479 -10.66 26.87 -63.73
N CYS A 480 -11.17 28.04 -63.30
CA CYS A 480 -11.52 29.13 -64.20
C CYS A 480 -10.28 29.69 -64.90
N ALA A 481 -9.18 29.95 -64.18
CA ALA A 481 -7.94 30.45 -64.75
C ALA A 481 -7.28 29.46 -65.73
N GLU A 482 -7.37 28.16 -65.50
CA GLU A 482 -6.91 27.13 -66.44
C GLU A 482 -7.81 27.04 -67.69
N ARG A 483 -9.13 27.25 -67.55
CA ARG A 483 -10.07 27.27 -68.68
C ARG A 483 -10.03 28.56 -69.51
N SER A 484 -9.74 29.71 -68.90
CA SER A 484 -9.60 31.00 -69.58
C SER A 484 -8.14 31.45 -69.64
N GLY A 485 -7.36 30.84 -70.54
CA GLY A 485 -5.94 31.13 -70.75
C GLY A 485 -5.58 32.53 -71.30
N ALA A 486 -6.35 33.57 -70.98
CA ALA A 486 -6.13 34.96 -71.41
C ALA A 486 -6.56 36.05 -70.39
N ASP A 487 -7.67 35.90 -69.66
CA ASP A 487 -8.37 37.04 -69.01
C ASP A 487 -8.29 37.11 -67.47
N ALA A 488 -7.30 36.46 -66.85
CA ALA A 488 -7.16 36.38 -65.38
C ALA A 488 -6.99 37.73 -64.65
N ALA A 489 -6.65 38.82 -65.36
CA ALA A 489 -6.49 40.15 -64.76
C ALA A 489 -7.83 40.88 -64.58
N ALA A 490 -8.73 40.84 -65.58
CA ALA A 490 -10.02 41.52 -65.52
C ALA A 490 -10.94 40.89 -64.46
N LEU A 491 -10.88 39.57 -64.30
CA LEU A 491 -11.73 38.84 -63.36
C LEU A 491 -11.33 39.11 -61.90
N ARG A 492 -10.04 39.31 -61.61
CA ARG A 492 -9.55 39.77 -60.29
C ARG A 492 -10.07 41.16 -59.93
N GLN A 493 -10.07 42.08 -60.89
CA GLN A 493 -10.52 43.46 -60.66
C GLN A 493 -12.02 43.52 -60.34
N ALA A 494 -12.85 42.72 -61.01
CA ALA A 494 -14.27 42.56 -60.69
C ALA A 494 -14.52 41.89 -59.32
N LEU A 495 -13.65 40.97 -58.91
CA LEU A 495 -13.74 40.30 -57.59
C LEU A 495 -13.31 41.23 -56.44
N GLU A 496 -12.35 42.13 -56.66
CA GLU A 496 -11.99 43.18 -55.69
C GLU A 496 -13.13 44.20 -55.51
N GLU A 497 -13.82 44.60 -56.59
CA GLU A 497 -15.04 45.43 -56.48
C GLU A 497 -16.16 44.71 -55.72
N ALA A 498 -16.36 43.40 -55.94
CA ALA A 498 -17.35 42.60 -55.21
C ALA A 498 -16.98 42.34 -53.74
N ARG A 499 -15.70 42.41 -53.37
CA ARG A 499 -15.21 42.21 -51.99
C ARG A 499 -15.24 43.50 -51.16
N ALA A 500 -15.54 44.65 -51.76
CA ALA A 500 -15.76 45.89 -51.03
C ALA A 500 -17.02 45.80 -50.15
N PRO A 501 -16.94 46.04 -48.83
CA PRO A 501 -18.07 45.83 -47.94
C PRO A 501 -19.16 46.88 -48.18
N HIS A 502 -20.36 46.43 -48.54
CA HIS A 502 -21.56 47.26 -48.54
C HIS A 502 -21.84 47.78 -47.11
N GLN A 503 -21.42 49.00 -46.82
CA GLN A 503 -21.91 49.73 -45.67
C GLN A 503 -23.40 50.02 -45.87
N GLY A 504 -24.27 49.33 -45.12
CA GLY A 504 -25.66 49.71 -44.96
C GLY A 504 -26.66 48.58 -45.09
N SER A 505 -27.06 47.99 -43.96
CA SER A 505 -28.46 48.07 -43.50
C SER A 505 -28.61 47.51 -42.10
N HIS A 506 -29.30 48.25 -41.23
CA HIS A 506 -29.75 47.75 -39.93
C HIS A 506 -30.78 46.65 -40.13
N LEU A 507 -30.64 45.50 -39.47
CA LEU A 507 -31.78 44.66 -39.13
C LEU A 507 -31.71 44.19 -37.67
N SER A 508 -32.80 44.49 -36.96
CA SER A 508 -32.99 44.27 -35.54
C SER A 508 -33.48 42.85 -35.24
N THR A 509 -32.73 42.11 -34.44
CA THR A 509 -33.23 41.09 -33.50
C THR A 509 -32.36 41.17 -32.25
N GLY A 510 -32.82 40.90 -31.03
CA GLY A 510 -34.12 40.46 -30.55
C GLY A 510 -33.85 39.83 -29.19
N SER A 511 -34.23 40.51 -28.10
CA SER A 511 -33.73 40.18 -26.76
C SER A 511 -34.21 38.81 -26.27
N VAL A 512 -33.29 37.97 -25.78
CA VAL A 512 -33.62 36.90 -24.82
C VAL A 512 -32.52 36.84 -23.74
N GLN A 513 -32.93 37.12 -22.51
CA GLN A 513 -32.27 36.76 -21.26
C GLN A 513 -33.35 36.22 -20.31
N PRO A 514 -33.03 35.36 -19.33
CA PRO A 514 -31.82 34.53 -19.18
C PRO A 514 -32.06 33.03 -19.46
#